data_AF-A0A7C6KTX1-F1
#
_entry.id   AF-A0A7C6KTX1-F1
#
_cell.length_a   1.000
_cell.length_b   1.000
_cell.length_c   1.000
_cell.angle_alpha   90.00
_cell.angle_beta   90.00
_cell.angle_gamma   90.00
#
_symmetry.space_group_name_H-M   'P 1'
#
loop_
_entity.id
_entity.type
_entity.pdbx_description
1 polymer ?
#
loop_
_entity_poly.entity_id
_entity_poly.type
_entity_poly.pdbx_seq_one_letter_code
_entity_poly.pdbx_strand_id
1 'polypeptide(L)' 'LAGPNLASLKKLAQATSLPVVASGGVSSLEDIAELAKLTSLGVVGVIVGKALYTKKFKLAEALKVWERGEVVDAD' A
#
# COMPACT_ATOMS: atom_id res chain seq x y z
N LEU A 1 -5.39 11.95 -4.19
CA LEU A 1 -4.89 12.03 -2.80
C LEU A 1 -3.38 12.20 -2.89
N ALA A 2 -2.67 12.47 -1.80
CA ALA A 2 -1.23 12.74 -1.81
C ALA A 2 -0.36 11.51 -1.47
N GLY A 3 -0.92 10.30 -1.51
CA GLY A 3 -0.26 9.08 -1.04
C GLY A 3 -0.43 8.82 0.46
N PRO A 4 -0.07 7.62 0.93
CA PRO A 4 -0.07 7.23 2.34
C PRO A 4 1.09 7.88 3.12
N ASN A 5 0.92 8.08 4.42
CA ASN A 5 1.99 8.58 5.28
C ASN A 5 2.95 7.45 5.71
N LEU A 6 3.90 7.13 4.84
CA LEU A 6 4.87 6.04 5.03
C LEU A 6 5.72 6.22 6.31
N ALA A 7 6.12 7.45 6.62
CA ALA A 7 6.95 7.74 7.79
C ALA A 7 6.22 7.41 9.10
N SER A 8 4.95 7.79 9.21
CA SER A 8 4.14 7.46 10.39
C SER A 8 3.81 5.96 10.46
N LEU A 9 3.51 5.32 9.32
CA LEU A 9 3.26 3.87 9.28
C LEU A 9 4.48 3.07 9.71
N LYS A 10 5.68 3.44 9.23
CA LYS A 10 6.94 2.83 9.66
C LYS A 10 7.16 2.95 11.16
N LYS A 11 6.99 4.16 11.71
CA LYS A 11 7.12 4.40 13.15
C LYS A 11 6.12 3.58 13.97
N LEU A 12 4.86 3.53 13.53
CA LEU A 12 3.82 2.75 14.22
C LEU A 12 4.13 1.25 14.19
N ALA A 13 4.45 0.71 13.02
CA ALA A 13 4.73 -0.71 12.85
C ALA A 13 5.96 -1.16 13.66
N GLN A 14 6.98 -0.29 13.79
CA GLN A 14 8.14 -0.55 14.65
C GLN A 14 7.85 -0.41 16.15
N ALA A 15 6.80 0.30 16.55
CA ALA A 15 6.46 0.56 17.95
C ALA A 15 5.54 -0.50 18.57
N THR A 16 5.06 -1.47 17.79
CA THR A 16 4.14 -2.51 18.26
C THR A 16 4.42 -3.85 17.58
N SER A 17 4.08 -4.95 18.25
CA SER A 17 4.02 -6.28 17.63
C SER A 17 2.68 -6.58 16.98
N LEU A 18 1.71 -5.67 17.09
CA LEU A 18 0.38 -5.83 16.50
C LEU A 18 0.44 -5.60 14.97
N PRO A 19 -0.32 -6.38 14.18
CA PRO A 19 -0.42 -6.15 12.75
C PRO A 19 -0.98 -4.76 12.43
N VAL A 20 -0.31 -4.02 11.53
CA VAL A 20 -0.73 -2.69 11.10
C VAL A 20 -1.38 -2.76 9.73
N VAL A 21 -2.55 -2.14 9.58
CA VAL A 21 -3.22 -1.94 8.29
C VAL A 21 -3.14 -0.47 7.90
N ALA A 22 -2.53 -0.18 6.76
CA ALA A 22 -2.48 1.18 6.22
C ALA A 22 -3.87 1.61 5.74
N SER A 23 -4.37 2.73 6.26
CA SER A 23 -5.68 3.27 5.87
C SER A 23 -5.54 4.70 5.36
N GLY A 24 -5.91 4.91 4.10
CA GLY A 24 -6.01 6.24 3.50
C GLY A 24 -4.80 6.66 2.67
N GLY A 25 -5.04 7.59 1.76
CA GLY A 25 -3.99 8.24 0.96
C GLY A 25 -3.67 7.56 -0.37
N VAL A 26 -3.92 6.26 -0.53
CA VAL A 26 -3.62 5.51 -1.77
C VAL A 26 -4.28 6.14 -3.00
N SER A 27 -3.47 6.41 -4.00
CA SER A 27 -3.84 7.08 -5.25
C SER A 27 -3.19 6.48 -6.49
N SER A 28 -2.14 5.69 -6.36
CA SER A 28 -1.45 5.02 -7.46
C SER A 28 -0.92 3.62 -7.10
N LEU A 29 -0.37 2.90 -8.08
CA LEU A 29 0.26 1.59 -7.83
C LEU A 29 1.61 1.73 -7.10
N GLU A 30 2.30 2.84 -7.30
CA GLU A 30 3.54 3.16 -6.58
C GLU A 30 3.28 3.28 -5.08
N ASP A 31 2.15 3.87 -4.67
CA ASP A 31 1.73 3.91 -3.26
C ASP A 31 1.63 2.49 -2.67
N ILE A 32 1.11 1.53 -3.45
CA ILE A 32 0.98 0.12 -3.03
C ILE A 32 2.36 -0.53 -2.93
N ALA A 33 3.24 -0.30 -3.90
CA ALA A 33 4.61 -0.84 -3.89
C ALA A 33 5.39 -0.34 -2.67
N GLU A 34 5.31 0.96 -2.35
CA GLU A 34 5.97 1.52 -1.17
C GLU A 34 5.41 0.95 0.14
N LEU A 35 4.09 0.72 0.22
CA LEU A 35 3.47 0.07 1.38
C LEU A 35 3.89 -1.40 1.52
N ALA A 36 4.00 -2.14 0.41
CA ALA A 36 4.43 -3.53 0.41
C ALA A 36 5.86 -3.70 0.95
N LYS A 37 6.75 -2.72 0.75
CA LYS A 37 8.10 -2.70 1.35
C LYS A 37 8.09 -2.63 2.88
N LEU A 38 6.98 -2.20 3.49
CA LEU A 38 6.83 -2.11 4.95
C LEU A 38 6.31 -3.41 5.59
N THR A 39 6.07 -4.47 4.81
CA THR A 39 5.62 -5.78 5.31
C THR A 39 6.58 -6.37 6.34
N SER A 40 7.89 -6.25 6.11
CA SER A 40 8.95 -6.67 7.05
C SER A 40 8.91 -5.92 8.39
N LEU A 41 8.22 -4.78 8.45
CA LEU A 41 8.09 -3.96 9.66
C LEU A 41 6.76 -4.19 10.39
N GLY A 42 5.86 -5.02 9.86
CA GLY A 42 4.56 -5.32 10.47
C GLY A 42 3.34 -4.69 9.79
N VAL A 43 3.51 -4.03 8.63
CA VAL A 43 2.37 -3.57 7.81
C VAL A 43 1.83 -4.74 6.99
N VAL A 44 0.66 -5.25 7.36
CA VAL A 44 0.11 -6.50 6.78
C VAL A 44 -0.94 -6.28 5.70
N GLY A 45 -1.38 -5.04 5.50
CA GLY A 45 -2.39 -4.74 4.50
C GLY A 45 -2.65 -3.26 4.30
N VAL A 46 -3.47 -2.97 3.31
CA VAL A 46 -3.84 -1.61 2.91
C VAL A 46 -5.32 -1.53 2.52
N ILE A 47 -5.99 -0.47 2.95
CA ILE A 47 -7.37 -0.15 2.55
C ILE A 47 -7.32 0.81 1.37
N VAL A 48 -7.92 0.39 0.24
CA VAL A 48 -8.00 1.19 -0.98
C VAL A 48 -9.46 1.54 -1.26
N GLY A 49 -9.76 2.84 -1.27
CA GLY A 49 -11.10 3.37 -1.55
C GLY A 49 -11.17 4.07 -2.90
N LYS A 50 -11.15 5.42 -2.87
CA LYS A 50 -11.37 6.30 -4.03
C LYS A 50 -10.61 5.89 -5.29
N ALA A 51 -9.35 5.45 -5.18
CA ALA A 51 -8.54 5.05 -6.34
C ALA A 51 -9.19 3.94 -7.18
N LEU A 52 -9.82 2.94 -6.54
CA LEU A 52 -10.56 1.88 -7.22
C LEU A 52 -11.86 2.41 -7.84
N TYR A 53 -12.63 3.21 -7.08
CA TYR A 53 -13.89 3.79 -7.58
C TYR A 53 -13.68 4.73 -8.78
N THR A 54 -12.56 5.46 -8.81
CA THR A 54 -12.20 6.34 -9.92
C THR A 54 -11.37 5.65 -11.00
N LYS A 55 -11.26 4.31 -10.97
CA LYS A 55 -10.54 3.49 -11.96
C LYS A 55 -9.10 3.95 -12.23
N LYS A 56 -8.37 4.37 -11.18
CA LYS A 56 -6.95 4.73 -11.31
C LYS A 56 -6.08 3.52 -11.63
N PHE A 57 -6.50 2.36 -11.15
CA PHE A 57 -5.97 1.03 -11.45
C PHE A 57 -7.05 0.00 -11.11
N LYS A 58 -6.86 -1.24 -11.54
CA LYS A 58 -7.71 -2.40 -11.23
C LYS A 58 -7.23 -3.07 -9.95
N LEU A 59 -8.16 -3.70 -9.22
CA LEU A 59 -7.83 -4.46 -8.02
C LEU A 59 -6.77 -5.54 -8.29
N ALA A 60 -6.86 -6.23 -9.43
CA ALA A 60 -5.89 -7.26 -9.81
C ALA A 60 -4.47 -6.72 -9.99
N GLU A 61 -4.30 -5.49 -10.47
CA GLU A 61 -2.99 -4.85 -10.60
C GLU A 61 -2.43 -4.51 -9.22
N ALA A 62 -3.26 -3.96 -8.32
CA ALA A 62 -2.87 -3.66 -6.95
C ALA A 62 -2.44 -4.93 -6.18
N LEU A 63 -3.13 -6.05 -6.36
CA LEU A 63 -2.75 -7.33 -5.75
C LEU A 63 -1.39 -7.83 -6.26
N LYS A 64 -1.16 -7.80 -7.58
CA LYS A 64 0.14 -8.18 -8.16
C LYS A 64 1.28 -7.30 -7.64
N VAL A 65 1.06 -5.99 -7.57
CA VAL A 65 2.06 -5.03 -7.05
C VAL A 65 2.31 -5.27 -5.56
N TRP A 66 1.28 -5.55 -4.77
CA TRP A 66 1.42 -5.87 -3.35
C TRP A 66 2.27 -7.14 -3.12
N GLU A 67 2.03 -8.19 -3.90
CA GLU A 67 2.78 -9.45 -3.81
C GLU A 67 4.25 -9.29 -4.23
N ARG A 68 4.54 -8.42 -5.20
CA ARG A 68 5.89 -8.23 -5.75
C ARG A 68 6.71 -7.14 -5.06
N GLY A 69 6.06 -6.13 -4.49
CA GLY A 69 6.72 -4.96 -3.91
C GLY A 69 7.21 -3.92 -4.93
N GLU A 70 6.79 -4.05 -6.19
CA GLU A 70 7.18 -3.16 -7.29
C GLU A 70 6.08 -3.08 -8.35
N VAL A 71 6.04 -1.94 -9.07
CA VAL A 71 5.16 -1.77 -10.22
C VAL A 71 5.79 -2.47 -11.40
N VAL A 72 5.05 -3.38 -12.01
CA VAL A 72 5.44 -4.07 -13.23
C VAL A 72 4.45 -3.66 -14.30
N ASP A 73 4.94 -3.18 -15.43
CA ASP A 73 4.09 -2.88 -16.56
C ASP A 73 3.31 -4.15 -16.97
N ALA A 74 2.02 -3.96 -17.22
CA ALA A 74 1.19 -5.02 -17.76
C ALA A 74 1.48 -5.11 -19.26
N ASP A 75 2.10 -6.20 -19.69
CA ASP A 75 2.02 -6.67 -21.09
C ASP A 75 0.55 -6.84 -21.53
#